data_AF-E3CXW2-F1
#
_entry.id   AF-E3CXW2-F1
#
_cell.length_a   1.000
_cell.length_b   1.000
_cell.length_c   1.000
_cell.angle_alpha   90.00
_cell.angle_beta   90.00
_cell.angle_gamma   90.00
#
_symmetry.space_group_name_H-M   'P 1'
#
loop_
_entity.id
_entity.type
_entity.pdbx_description
1 polymer ?
#
loop_
_entity_poly.entity_id
_entity_poly.type
_entity_poly.pdbx_seq_one_letter_code
_entity_poly.pdbx_strand_id
1 'polypeptide(L)' 'MEQRLTLLVGRKTYSVVTSLGEERAREVSEVVRQVLDQTDPSLSQEERLFLVSMLLASQMVHLRERLEILAGPEGEESS' A
#
# COMPACT_ATOMS: atom_id res chain seq x y z
N MET A 1 0.66 10.88 -17.06
CA MET A 1 0.30 9.92 -18.12
C MET A 1 0.04 8.58 -17.46
N GLU A 2 -1.03 7.90 -17.84
CA GLU A 2 -1.29 6.53 -17.39
C GLU A 2 -0.50 5.54 -18.25
N GLN A 3 -0.02 4.46 -17.64
CA GLN A 3 0.68 3.39 -18.33
C GLN A 3 0.18 2.03 -17.85
N ARG A 4 0.25 1.03 -18.73
CA ARG A 4 -0.09 -0.35 -18.41
C ARG A 4 1.18 -1.09 -17.98
N LEU A 5 1.16 -1.65 -16.79
CA LEU A 5 2.25 -2.43 -16.22
C LEU A 5 1.79 -3.85 -15.90
N THR A 6 2.73 -4.79 -15.98
CA THR A 6 2.52 -6.18 -15.62
C THR A 6 3.33 -6.48 -14.37
N LEU A 7 2.66 -6.83 -13.27
CA LEU A 7 3.27 -7.01 -11.95
C LEU A 7 3.01 -8.42 -11.45
N LEU A 8 4.04 -9.07 -10.91
CA LEU A 8 3.92 -10.36 -10.22
C LEU A 8 3.67 -10.11 -8.73
N VAL A 9 2.52 -10.55 -8.23
CA VAL A 9 2.18 -10.45 -6.80
C VAL A 9 1.79 -11.83 -6.29
N GLY A 10 2.59 -12.37 -5.38
CA GLY A 10 2.47 -13.76 -4.95
C GLY A 10 2.70 -14.72 -6.11
N ARG A 11 1.66 -15.47 -6.49
CA ARG A 11 1.71 -16.47 -7.58
C ARG A 11 0.96 -16.06 -8.84
N LYS A 12 0.45 -14.82 -8.90
CA LYS A 12 -0.30 -14.32 -10.06
C LYS A 12 0.30 -13.06 -10.63
N THR A 13 0.17 -12.96 -11.94
CA THR A 13 0.54 -11.78 -12.71
C THR A 13 -0.69 -10.92 -12.93
N TYR A 14 -0.57 -9.62 -12.65
CA TYR A 14 -1.64 -8.64 -12.77
C TYR A 14 -1.25 -7.60 -13.81
N SER A 15 -2.15 -7.36 -14.77
CA SER A 15 -2.02 -6.23 -15.70
C SER A 15 -2.79 -5.05 -15.13
N VAL A 16 -2.10 -4.01 -14.69
CA VAL A 16 -2.68 -2.82 -14.06
C VAL A 16 -2.43 -1.58 -14.91
N VAL A 17 -3.42 -0.69 -14.96
CA VAL A 17 -3.24 0.65 -15.51
C VAL A 17 -3.06 1.60 -14.33
N THR A 18 -1.98 2.37 -14.34
CA THR A 18 -1.64 3.25 -13.23
C THR A 18 -0.97 4.53 -13.71
N SER A 19 -1.16 5.61 -12.95
CA SER A 19 -0.42 6.87 -13.10
C SER A 19 0.92 6.86 -12.38
N LEU A 20 1.20 5.82 -11.58
CA LEU A 20 2.52 5.63 -10.96
C LEU A 20 3.57 5.39 -12.05
N GLY A 21 4.73 6.06 -11.92
CA GLY A 21 5.91 5.73 -12.72
C GLY A 21 6.34 4.27 -12.50
N GLU A 22 7.04 3.68 -13.47
CA GLU A 22 7.34 2.24 -13.47
C GLU A 22 8.12 1.83 -12.21
N GLU A 23 9.15 2.60 -11.86
CA GLU A 23 9.97 2.39 -10.67
C GLU A 23 9.12 2.41 -9.40
N ARG A 24 8.26 3.42 -9.24
CA ARG A 24 7.38 3.55 -8.09
C ARG A 24 6.35 2.41 -8.01
N ALA A 25 5.80 2.00 -9.15
CA ALA A 25 4.89 0.86 -9.20
C ALA A 25 5.59 -0.45 -8.81
N ARG A 26 6.85 -0.63 -9.22
CA ARG A 26 7.67 -1.78 -8.81
C ARG A 26 7.94 -1.77 -7.31
N GLU A 27 8.33 -0.63 -6.74
CA GLU A 27 8.50 -0.47 -5.28
C GLU A 27 7.21 -0.83 -4.52
N VAL A 28 6.06 -0.30 -4.94
CA VAL A 28 4.78 -0.60 -4.32
C VAL A 28 4.45 -2.09 -4.43
N SER A 29 4.68 -2.72 -5.59
CA SER A 29 4.44 -4.15 -5.78
C SER A 29 5.31 -5.02 -4.87
N GLU A 30 6.53 -4.58 -4.61
CA GLU A 30 7.47 -5.27 -3.72
C GLU A 30 7.03 -5.17 -2.25
N VAL A 31 6.53 -4.01 -1.82
CA VAL A 31 5.91 -3.87 -0.49
C VAL A 31 4.71 -4.80 -0.35
N VAL A 32 3.82 -4.84 -1.34
CA VAL A 32 2.65 -5.75 -1.34
C VAL A 32 3.12 -7.21 -1.24
N ARG A 33 4.15 -7.60 -2.01
CA ARG A 33 4.72 -8.95 -1.97
C ARG A 33 5.26 -9.30 -0.58
N GLN A 34 6.02 -8.40 0.04
CA GLN A 34 6.60 -8.62 1.37
C GLN A 34 5.54 -8.82 2.45
N VAL A 35 4.45 -8.06 2.43
CA VAL A 35 3.33 -8.25 3.37
C VAL A 35 2.57 -9.53 3.05
N LEU A 36 2.37 -9.84 1.77
CA LEU A 36 1.73 -11.09 1.34
C LEU A 36 2.50 -12.32 1.82
N ASP A 37 3.83 -12.30 1.78
CA ASP A 37 4.70 -13.40 2.23
C ASP A 37 4.59 -13.67 3.75
N GLN A 38 4.06 -12.72 4.53
CA GLN A 38 3.80 -12.88 5.97
C GLN A 38 2.40 -13.41 6.29
N THR A 39 1.51 -13.50 5.28
CA THR A 39 0.15 -14.04 5.47
C THR A 39 0.12 -15.56 5.43
N ASP A 40 -0.89 -16.17 6.05
CA ASP A 40 -1.06 -17.62 6.09
C ASP A 40 -1.13 -18.22 4.66
N PRO A 41 -0.20 -19.11 4.29
CA PRO A 41 -0.15 -19.69 2.95
C PRO A 41 -1.28 -20.69 2.65
N SER A 42 -2.04 -21.13 3.66
CA SER A 42 -3.21 -22.00 3.48
C SER A 42 -4.42 -21.26 2.90
N LEU A 43 -4.47 -19.93 3.05
CA LEU A 43 -5.51 -19.09 2.50
C LEU A 43 -5.39 -18.95 0.98
N SER A 44 -6.53 -18.74 0.31
CA SER A 44 -6.54 -18.43 -1.11
C SER A 44 -5.83 -17.10 -1.39
N GLN A 45 -5.35 -16.94 -2.62
CA GLN A 45 -4.66 -15.71 -2.99
C GLN A 45 -5.54 -14.46 -2.87
N GLU A 46 -6.85 -14.60 -3.10
CA GLU A 46 -7.79 -13.49 -2.96
C GLU A 46 -7.97 -13.06 -1.51
N GLU A 47 -8.17 -14.02 -0.59
CA GLU A 47 -8.23 -13.77 0.86
C GLU A 47 -6.94 -13.12 1.37
N ARG A 48 -5.79 -13.64 0.93
CA ARG A 48 -4.48 -13.08 1.31
C ARG A 48 -4.31 -11.65 0.82
N LEU A 49 -4.68 -11.35 -0.42
CA LEU A 49 -4.61 -9.99 -0.96
C LEU A 49 -5.59 -9.04 -0.25
N PHE A 50 -6.77 -9.51 0.12
CA PHE A 50 -7.70 -8.73 0.93
C PHE A 50 -7.10 -8.40 2.31
N LEU A 51 -6.52 -9.39 2.99
CA LEU A 51 -5.83 -9.18 4.27
C LEU A 51 -4.65 -8.21 4.15
N VAL A 52 -3.82 -8.36 3.12
CA VAL A 52 -2.73 -7.41 2.84
C VAL A 52 -3.26 -5.99 2.64
N SER A 53 -4.36 -5.84 1.91
CA SER A 53 -4.99 -4.53 1.69
C SER A 53 -5.47 -3.91 2.99
N MET A 54 -6.09 -4.70 3.87
CA MET A 54 -6.54 -4.27 5.20
C MET A 54 -5.36 -3.85 6.08
N LEU A 55 -4.27 -4.61 6.11
CA LEU A 55 -3.07 -4.31 6.89
C LEU A 55 -2.40 -3.02 6.43
N LEU A 56 -2.20 -2.86 5.12
CA LEU A 56 -1.61 -1.64 4.55
C LEU A 56 -2.51 -0.42 4.80
N ALA A 57 -3.83 -0.56 4.66
CA ALA A 57 -4.78 0.50 4.98
C ALA A 57 -4.70 0.92 6.45
N SER A 58 -4.64 -0.04 7.37
CA SER A 58 -4.47 0.24 8.80
C SER A 58 -3.17 0.99 9.11
N GLN A 59 -2.06 0.59 8.47
CA GLN A 59 -0.78 1.30 8.61
C GLN A 59 -0.85 2.74 8.09
N MET A 60 -1.51 2.98 6.95
CA MET A 60 -1.71 4.33 6.42
C MET A 60 -2.58 5.19 7.35
N VAL A 61 -3.63 4.64 7.94
CA VAL A 61 -4.46 5.34 8.94
C VAL A 61 -3.62 5.73 10.15
N HIS A 62 -2.83 4.80 10.68
CA HIS A 62 -1.97 5.07 11.83
C HIS A 62 -0.88 6.12 11.52
N LEU A 63 -0.29 6.08 10.31
CA LEU A 63 0.66 7.09 9.87
C LEU A 63 0.00 8.47 9.74
N ARG A 64 -1.22 8.55 9.22
CA ARG A 64 -1.98 9.80 9.14
C ARG A 64 -2.21 10.40 10.52
N GLU A 65 -2.70 9.62 11.48
CA GLU A 65 -2.92 10.07 12.87
C GLU A 65 -1.62 10.58 13.50
N ARG A 66 -0.51 9.88 13.29
CA ARG A 66 0.81 10.32 13.79
C ARG A 66 1.28 11.62 13.14
N LEU A 67 1.02 11.81 11.85
CA LEU A 67 1.36 13.04 11.15
C LEU A 67 0.51 14.21 11.64
N GLU A 68 -0.78 14.01 11.90
CA GLU A 68 -1.66 15.03 12.49
C GLU A 68 -1.16 15.48 13.88
N ILE A 69 -0.72 14.54 14.72
CA ILE A 69 -0.12 14.86 16.02
C ILE A 69 1.18 15.66 15.86
N LEU A 70 2.03 15.28 14.91
CA LEU A 70 3.34 15.92 14.69
C LEU A 70 3.23 17.29 14.00
N ALA A 71 2.22 17.47 13.13
CA ALA A 71 1.96 18.76 12.48
C ALA A 71 1.47 19.82 13.48
N GLY A 72 0.94 19.40 14.64
CA GLY A 72 0.35 20.29 15.63
C GLY A 72 -0.93 20.97 15.12
N PRO A 73 -1.70 21.64 15.99
CA PRO A 73 -2.76 22.51 15.52
C PRO A 73 -2.12 23.66 14.74
N GLU A 74 -2.39 23.75 13.43
CA GLU A 74 -2.16 24.98 12.70
C GLU A 74 -3.02 26.08 13.35
N GLY A 75 -2.38 26.97 14.10
CA GLY A 75 -2.94 28.26 14.50
C GLY A 75 -3.59 28.33 15.90
N GLU A 76 -2.77 28.32 16.96
CA GLU A 76 -2.93 29.37 17.97
C GLU A 76 -1.93 30.47 17.60
N GLU A 77 -2.33 31.32 16.63
CA GLU A 77 -1.72 32.64 16.50
C GLU A 77 -1.87 33.33 17.85
N SER A 78 -0.73 33.54 18.50
CA SER A 78 -0.62 34.46 19.62
C SER A 78 -1.14 35.83 19.17
N SER A 79 -2.29 36.25 19.71
CA SER A 79 -2.75 37.64 19.73
C SER A 79 -3.63 37.87 20.95
#